data_AF-A0A941VY64-F1
#
_entry.id   AF-A0A941VY64-F1
#
_cell.length_a   1.000
_cell.length_b   1.000
_cell.length_c   1.000
_cell.angle_alpha   90.00
_cell.angle_beta   90.00
_cell.angle_gamma   90.00
#
_symmetry.space_group_name_H-M   'P 1'
#
loop_
_entity.id
_entity.type
_entity.pdbx_description
1 polymer ?
#
loop_
_entity_poly.entity_id
_entity_poly.type
_entity_poly.pdbx_seq_one_letter_code
_entity_poly.pdbx_strand_id
1 'polypeptide(L)'
;MRYVTSVERIGIQKGMEKGMEKGMEKGVEKGMESQRRMLLRQVRRQFGETVAEQSAPVLEQIQQLLVLEDLGEALFDCRDEQAWLARINAAARAQTDHPPPSSEMSL
;
A
#
# COMPACT_ATOMS: atom_id res chain seq x y z
N MET A 1 -26.93 33.92 23.55
CA MET A 1 -26.44 33.19 22.36
C MET A 1 -24.92 33.32 22.31
N ARG A 2 -24.14 32.24 22.44
CA ARG A 2 -22.67 32.29 22.27
C ARG A 2 -22.36 32.39 20.78
N TYR A 3 -21.74 33.48 20.37
CA TYR A 3 -21.25 33.65 19.00
C TYR A 3 -20.02 32.77 18.83
N VAL A 4 -20.20 31.59 18.22
CA VAL A 4 -19.07 30.82 17.70
C VAL A 4 -18.46 31.70 16.62
N THR A 5 -17.28 32.26 16.90
CA THR A 5 -16.62 33.17 15.98
C THR A 5 -16.23 32.41 14.71
N SER A 6 -16.27 33.04 13.53
CA SER A 6 -15.87 32.38 12.26
C SER A 6 -14.50 31.70 12.37
N VAL A 7 -13.63 32.20 13.24
CA VAL A 7 -12.30 31.64 13.52
C VAL A 7 -12.38 30.27 14.20
N GLU A 8 -13.29 30.07 15.16
CA GLU A 8 -13.51 28.75 15.81
C GLU A 8 -14.07 27.71 14.84
N ARG A 9 -14.97 28.11 13.94
CA ARG A 9 -15.51 27.20 12.91
C ARG A 9 -14.44 26.75 11.92
N ILE A 10 -13.57 27.66 11.49
CA ILE A 10 -12.45 27.36 10.58
C ILE A 10 -11.39 26.50 11.28
N GLY A 11 -11.12 26.76 12.57
CA GLY A 11 -10.17 25.97 13.37
C GLY A 11 -10.61 24.51 13.54
N ILE A 12 -11.91 24.27 13.79
CA ILE A 12 -12.46 22.92 13.91
C ILE A 12 -12.42 22.19 12.57
N GLN A 13 -12.82 22.84 11.48
CA GLN A 13 -12.82 22.22 10.15
C GLN A 13 -11.41 21.84 9.69
N LYS A 14 -10.43 22.75 9.80
CA LYS A 14 -9.03 22.47 9.46
C LYS A 14 -8.40 21.43 10.38
N GLY A 15 -8.76 21.41 11.65
CA GLY A 15 -8.29 20.40 12.61
C GLY A 15 -8.83 19.01 12.28
N MET A 16 -10.09 18.92 11.84
CA MET A 16 -10.74 17.68 11.46
C MET A 16 -10.23 17.15 10.11
N GLU A 17 -10.05 18.00 9.09
CA GLU A 17 -9.41 17.61 7.82
C GLU A 17 -7.99 17.09 8.04
N LYS A 18 -7.12 17.84 8.73
CA LYS A 18 -5.75 17.39 9.01
C LYS A 18 -5.67 16.16 9.90
N GLY A 19 -6.62 16.01 10.83
CA GLY A 19 -6.71 14.84 11.70
C GLY A 19 -7.13 13.59 10.95
N MET A 20 -8.09 13.72 10.03
CA MET A 20 -8.57 12.63 9.19
C MET A 20 -7.53 12.22 8.14
N GLU A 21 -6.87 13.18 7.50
CA GLU A 21 -5.78 12.95 6.53
C GLU A 21 -4.61 12.20 7.19
N LYS A 22 -4.09 12.70 8.32
CA LYS A 22 -3.02 12.02 9.09
C LYS A 22 -3.45 10.68 9.68
N GLY A 23 -4.72 10.55 10.06
CA GLY A 23 -5.28 9.30 10.60
C GLY A 23 -5.37 8.22 9.52
N MET A 24 -5.79 8.62 8.31
CA MET A 24 -5.92 7.73 7.16
C MET A 24 -4.55 7.32 6.61
N GLU A 25 -3.61 8.25 6.46
CA GLU A 25 -2.21 7.92 6.08
C GLU A 25 -1.59 6.90 7.03
N LYS A 26 -1.64 7.14 8.35
CA LYS A 26 -1.07 6.21 9.34
C LYS A 26 -1.78 4.86 9.39
N GLY A 27 -3.10 4.84 9.16
CA GLY A 27 -3.89 3.61 9.12
C GLY A 27 -3.52 2.74 7.92
N VAL A 28 -3.38 3.36 6.74
CA VAL A 28 -3.01 2.69 5.49
C VAL A 28 -1.59 2.15 5.56
N GLU A 29 -0.63 2.95 6.04
CA GLU A 29 0.78 2.57 6.12
C GLU A 29 0.99 1.34 7.04
N LYS A 30 0.37 1.36 8.23
CA LYS A 30 0.45 0.25 9.19
C LYS A 30 -0.26 -1.01 8.70
N GLY A 31 -1.34 -0.86 7.92
CA GLY A 31 -2.04 -1.95 7.26
C GLY A 31 -1.17 -2.64 6.22
N MET A 32 -0.49 -1.85 5.37
CA MET A 32 0.43 -2.35 4.35
C MET A 32 1.63 -3.08 4.95
N GLU A 33 2.29 -2.51 5.95
CA GLU A 33 3.42 -3.18 6.61
C GLU A 33 3.03 -4.52 7.23
N SER A 34 1.81 -4.60 7.77
CA SER A 34 1.28 -5.84 8.36
C SER A 34 1.01 -6.88 7.28
N GLN A 35 0.42 -6.47 6.16
CA GLN A 35 0.20 -7.32 4.98
C GLN A 35 1.51 -7.82 4.36
N ARG A 36 2.50 -6.96 4.12
CA ARG A 36 3.82 -7.35 3.60
C ARG A 36 4.49 -8.37 4.50
N ARG A 37 4.47 -8.17 5.82
CA ARG A 37 5.04 -9.13 6.78
C ARG A 37 4.30 -10.47 6.77
N MET A 38 2.98 -10.46 6.62
CA MET A 38 2.18 -11.68 6.53
C MET A 38 2.50 -12.45 5.25
N LEU A 39 2.55 -11.76 4.10
CA LEU A 39 2.97 -12.31 2.81
C LEU A 39 4.38 -12.92 2.89
N LEU A 40 5.35 -12.18 3.42
CA LEU A 40 6.73 -12.69 3.55
C LEU A 40 6.81 -13.96 4.39
N ARG A 41 6.02 -14.06 5.48
CA ARG A 41 5.93 -15.28 6.28
C ARG A 41 5.31 -16.44 5.50
N GLN A 42 4.30 -16.17 4.68
CA GLN A 42 3.68 -17.18 3.83
C GLN A 42 4.63 -17.66 2.74
N VAL A 43 5.30 -16.74 2.03
CA VAL A 43 6.33 -17.05 1.03
C VAL A 43 7.42 -17.90 1.64
N ARG A 44 7.94 -17.52 2.82
CA ARG A 44 8.97 -18.31 3.51
C ARG A 44 8.52 -19.73 3.83
N ARG A 45 7.24 -19.91 4.18
CA ARG A 45 6.67 -21.23 4.49
C ARG A 45 6.39 -22.07 3.26
N GLN A 46 5.98 -21.46 2.15
CA GLN A 46 5.60 -22.17 0.92
C GLN A 46 6.80 -22.44 0.02
N PHE A 47 7.65 -21.44 -0.20
CA PHE A 47 8.75 -21.48 -1.16
C PHE A 47 10.15 -21.45 -0.52
N GLY A 48 10.24 -21.25 0.80
CA GLY A 48 11.51 -21.24 1.54
C GLY A 48 12.11 -19.85 1.75
N GLU A 49 13.21 -19.80 2.49
CA GLU A 49 13.84 -18.55 2.94
C GLU A 49 14.44 -17.73 1.77
N THR A 50 15.10 -18.40 0.83
CA THR A 50 15.71 -17.75 -0.34
C THR A 50 14.72 -16.98 -1.20
N VAL A 51 13.48 -17.48 -1.33
CA VAL A 51 12.43 -16.82 -2.12
C VAL A 51 11.81 -15.66 -1.33
N ALA A 52 11.70 -15.81 -0.01
CA ALA A 52 11.24 -14.73 0.87
C ALA A 52 12.20 -13.53 0.81
N GLU A 53 13.51 -13.76 0.89
CA GLU A 53 14.54 -12.71 0.78
C GLU A 53 14.49 -11.99 -0.57
N GLN A 54 14.28 -12.72 -1.67
CA GLN A 54 14.12 -12.14 -3.01
C GLN A 54 12.83 -11.34 -3.16
N SER A 55 11.74 -11.78 -2.51
CA SER A 55 10.45 -11.10 -2.59
C SER A 55 10.35 -9.85 -1.71
N ALA A 56 11.14 -9.75 -0.64
CA ALA A 56 11.13 -8.61 0.29
C ALA A 56 11.33 -7.24 -0.40
N PRO A 57 12.40 -7.01 -1.20
CA PRO A 57 12.58 -5.72 -1.86
C PRO A 57 11.50 -5.41 -2.90
N VAL A 58 10.84 -6.43 -3.46
CA VAL A 58 9.76 -6.24 -4.45
C VAL A 58 8.45 -5.86 -3.74
N LEU A 59 8.11 -6.53 -2.64
CA LEU A 59 6.93 -6.20 -1.84
C LEU A 59 7.02 -4.80 -1.22
N GLU A 60 8.22 -4.35 -0.85
CA GLU A 60 8.47 -2.99 -0.34
C GLU A 60 8.23 -1.91 -1.40
N GLN A 61 8.45 -2.21 -2.68
CA GLN A 61 8.12 -1.30 -3.79
C GLN A 61 6.61 -1.17 -3.99
N ILE A 62 5.83 -2.16 -3.57
CA ILE A 62 4.38 -2.20 -3.75
C ILE A 62 3.71 -1.37 -2.63
N GLN A 63 3.35 -0.13 -2.95
CA GLN A 63 2.60 0.84 -2.14
C GLN A 63 1.07 0.76 -2.33
N GLN A 64 0.55 -0.20 -3.08
CA GLN A 64 -0.91 -0.40 -3.20
C GLN A 64 -1.34 -1.64 -2.42
N LEU A 65 -2.27 -1.44 -1.49
CA LEU A 65 -2.78 -2.49 -0.61
C LEU A 65 -3.50 -3.57 -1.43
N LEU A 66 -4.32 -3.16 -2.39
CA LEU A 66 -5.06 -4.05 -3.27
C LEU A 66 -4.13 -5.03 -4.02
N VAL A 67 -2.95 -4.56 -4.44
CA VAL A 67 -1.95 -5.41 -5.12
C VAL A 67 -1.35 -6.42 -4.15
N LEU A 68 -1.10 -6.05 -2.90
CA LEU A 68 -0.65 -7.00 -1.88
C LEU A 68 -1.72 -8.06 -1.57
N GLU A 69 -2.99 -7.66 -1.49
CA GLU A 69 -4.11 -8.58 -1.29
C GLU A 69 -4.24 -9.58 -2.44
N ASP A 70 -4.21 -9.10 -3.69
CA ASP A 70 -4.22 -9.94 -4.90
C ASP A 70 -3.02 -10.91 -4.91
N LEU A 71 -1.82 -10.42 -4.58
CA LEU A 71 -0.63 -11.26 -4.45
C LEU A 71 -0.81 -12.35 -3.38
N GLY A 72 -1.53 -12.07 -2.29
CA GLY A 72 -1.82 -13.05 -1.24
C GLY A 72 -2.73 -14.17 -1.71
N GLU A 73 -3.75 -13.86 -2.50
CA GLU A 73 -4.61 -14.86 -3.14
C GLU A 73 -3.83 -15.64 -4.20
N ALA A 74 -3.16 -14.91 -5.10
CA ALA A 74 -2.33 -15.43 -6.17
C ALA A 74 -1.21 -16.35 -5.71
N LEU A 75 -0.68 -16.14 -4.50
CA LEU A 75 0.36 -16.96 -3.89
C LEU A 75 -0.10 -18.42 -3.75
N PHE A 76 -1.39 -18.65 -3.45
CA PHE A 76 -1.92 -20.01 -3.33
C PHE A 76 -2.06 -20.72 -4.69
N ASP A 77 -2.22 -19.98 -5.78
CA ASP A 77 -2.27 -20.52 -7.15
C ASP A 77 -0.88 -20.73 -7.78
N CYS A 78 0.18 -20.17 -7.20
CA CYS A 78 1.53 -20.33 -7.71
C CYS A 78 2.06 -21.74 -7.46
N ARG A 79 2.32 -22.47 -8.56
CA ARG A 79 2.82 -23.85 -8.52
C ARG A 79 4.27 -23.97 -8.04
N ASP A 80 5.09 -22.97 -8.35
CA ASP A 80 6.54 -22.98 -8.13
C ASP A 80 7.04 -21.58 -7.75
N GLU A 81 8.23 -21.52 -7.12
CA GLU A 81 8.88 -20.28 -6.69
C GLU A 81 9.12 -19.29 -7.84
N GLN A 82 9.44 -19.79 -9.04
CA GLN A 82 9.67 -18.97 -10.23
C GLN A 82 8.38 -18.28 -10.69
N ALA A 83 7.24 -18.97 -10.61
CA ALA A 83 5.94 -18.41 -10.96
C ALA A 83 5.56 -17.28 -9.99
N TRP A 84 5.84 -17.46 -8.70
CA TRP A 84 5.68 -16.43 -7.68
C TRP A 84 6.57 -15.21 -7.96
N LEU A 85 7.88 -15.42 -8.16
CA LEU A 85 8.83 -14.34 -8.42
C LEU A 85 8.47 -13.55 -9.69
N ALA A 86 8.05 -14.22 -10.77
CA ALA A 86 7.60 -13.56 -11.98
C ALA A 86 6.34 -12.70 -11.74
N ARG A 87 5.38 -13.22 -10.95
CA ARG A 87 4.13 -12.52 -10.62
C ARG A 87 4.39 -11.26 -9.79
N ILE A 88 5.17 -11.35 -8.71
CA ILE A 88 5.48 -10.17 -7.87
C ILE A 88 6.25 -9.10 -8.64
N ASN A 89 7.16 -9.50 -9.53
CA ASN A 89 7.90 -8.55 -10.36
C ASN A 89 6.99 -7.88 -11.40
N ALA A 90 6.05 -8.60 -11.98
CA ALA A 90 5.05 -8.03 -12.88
C ALA A 90 4.16 -7.01 -12.14
N ALA A 91 3.70 -7.37 -10.93
CA ALA A 91 2.89 -6.50 -10.08
C ALA A 91 3.63 -5.22 -9.67
N ALA A 92 4.91 -5.33 -9.28
CA ALA A 92 5.74 -4.16 -8.95
C ALA A 92 5.93 -3.22 -10.15
N ARG A 93 6.19 -3.77 -11.35
CA ARG A 93 6.35 -2.99 -12.58
C ARG A 93 5.07 -2.31 -13.02
N ALA A 94 3.93 -3.01 -12.93
CA ALA A 94 2.61 -2.44 -13.25
C ALA A 94 2.25 -1.26 -12.33
N GLN A 95 2.76 -1.25 -11.10
CA GLN A 95 2.55 -0.14 -10.19
C GLN A 95 3.42 1.08 -10.51
N THR A 96 4.64 0.87 -11.00
CA THR A 96 5.51 1.96 -11.46
C THR A 96 5.01 2.60 -12.76
N ASP A 97 4.16 1.88 -13.51
CA ASP A 97 3.46 2.37 -14.71
C ASP A 97 2.17 3.11 -14.39
N HIS A 98 1.98 3.62 -13.16
CA HIS A 98 1.03 4.72 -12.98
C HIS A 98 1.65 5.96 -13.65
N PRO A 99 1.12 6.46 -14.78
CA PRO A 99 1.59 7.73 -15.32
C PRO A 99 1.45 8.79 -14.21
N PRO A 100 2.43 9.71 -14.06
CA PRO A 100 2.26 10.83 -13.13
C PRO A 100 0.88 11.45 -13.40
N PRO A 101 0.10 11.83 -12.37
CA PRO A 101 -1.18 12.48 -12.60
C PRO A 101 -0.89 13.60 -13.58
N SER A 102 -1.48 13.47 -14.77
CA SER A 102 -1.36 14.50 -15.78
C SER A 102 -1.79 15.75 -15.07
N SER A 103 -0.84 16.65 -14.83
CA SER A 103 -1.10 18.03 -14.49
C SER A 103 -1.80 18.63 -15.71
N GLU A 104 -3.04 18.21 -15.92
CA GLU A 104 -3.99 18.91 -16.73
C GLU A 104 -4.30 20.20 -15.98
N MET A 105 -3.86 21.27 -16.63
CA MET A 105 -4.59 22.52 -16.76
C MET A 105 -4.72 23.36 -15.49
N SER A 106 -3.96 24.47 -15.48
CA SER A 106 -4.61 25.79 -15.57
C SER A 106 -3.59 26.90 -15.83
N LEU A 107 -3.76 27.50 -17.02
CA LEU A 107 -3.43 28.88 -17.42
C LEU A 107 -1.97 29.25 -17.71
#